data_AF-A0A1G5D7P0-F1
#
_entry.id   AF-A0A1G5D7P0-F1
#
_cell.length_a   1.000
_cell.length_b   1.000
_cell.length_c   1.000
_cell.angle_alpha   90.00
_cell.angle_beta   90.00
_cell.angle_gamma   90.00
#
_symmetry.space_group_name_H-M   'P 1'
#
loop_
_entity.id
_entity.type
_entity.pdbx_description
1 polymer ?
#
loop_
_entity_poly.entity_id
_entity_poly.type
_entity_poly.pdbx_seq_one_letter_code
_entity_poly.pdbx_strand_id
1 'polypeptide(L)' 'MKHTTLGTLYPADAVGADREKGTWYRVSPQHRSASGLKSGTTGRVTKTGLEPQVGMQSD' A
#
# COMPACT_ATOMS: atom_id res chain seq x y z
N MET A 1 -11.40 -0.77 -18.07
CA MET A 1 -10.04 -1.20 -17.69
C MET A 1 -10.14 -2.55 -17.00
N LYS A 2 -9.29 -3.52 -17.36
CA LYS A 2 -9.24 -4.82 -16.67
C LYS A 2 -8.22 -4.71 -15.54
N HIS A 3 -8.63 -4.95 -14.30
CA HIS A 3 -7.75 -4.93 -13.14
C HIS A 3 -7.40 -6.37 -12.77
N THR A 4 -6.12 -6.65 -12.55
CA THR A 4 -5.65 -7.94 -12.04
C THR A 4 -5.24 -7.76 -10.58
N THR A 5 -5.73 -8.64 -9.72
CA THR A 5 -5.33 -8.67 -8.31
C THR A 5 -3.87 -9.13 -8.20
N LEU A 6 -3.01 -8.30 -7.61
CA LEU A 6 -1.60 -8.63 -7.39
C LEU A 6 -1.39 -9.44 -6.10
N GLY A 7 -2.28 -9.29 -5.13
CA GLY A 7 -2.24 -9.93 -3.81
C GLY A 7 -3.11 -9.19 -2.81
N THR A 8 -3.05 -9.62 -1.55
CA THR A 8 -3.78 -9.03 -0.42
C THR A 8 -2.78 -8.41 0.55
N LEU A 9 -2.93 -7.13 0.89
CA LEU A 9 -2.18 -6.51 1.98
C LEU A 9 -2.85 -6.83 3.32
N TYR A 10 -2.03 -7.03 4.35
CA TYR A 10 -2.50 -7.24 5.73
C TYR A 10 -2.24 -6.01 6.59
N PRO A 11 -2.96 -5.82 7.72
CA PRO A 11 -2.78 -4.64 8.58
C PRO A 11 -1.35 -4.37 9.07
N ALA A 12 -0.50 -5.41 9.15
CA ALA A 12 0.91 -5.28 9.53
C ALA A 12 1.84 -4.91 8.35
N ASP A 13 1.32 -4.84 7.12
CA ASP A 13 2.12 -4.48 5.94
C ASP A 13 2.32 -2.97 5.88
N ALA A 14 3.56 -2.54 6.01
CA ALA A 14 3.95 -1.17 5.72
C ALA A 14 3.99 -0.95 4.20
N VAL A 15 3.34 0.12 3.73
CA VAL A 15 3.38 0.53 2.32
C VAL A 15 3.67 2.02 2.21
N GLY A 16 4.47 2.39 1.21
CA GLY A 16 4.53 3.76 0.73
C GLY A 16 3.26 4.04 -0.08
N ALA A 17 2.62 5.18 0.13
CA ALA A 17 1.42 5.57 -0.58
C ALA A 17 1.59 6.94 -1.24
N ASP A 18 1.49 6.97 -2.57
CA ASP A 18 1.40 8.20 -3.34
C ASP A 18 -0.07 8.57 -3.55
N ARG A 19 -0.39 9.86 -3.47
CA ARG A 19 -1.74 10.35 -3.70
C ARG A 19 -2.15 10.09 -5.16
N GLU A 20 -3.01 9.11 -5.37
CA GLU A 20 -3.66 8.87 -6.66
C GLU A 20 -5.01 9.60 -6.71
N LYS A 21 -5.48 9.93 -7.92
CA LYS A 21 -6.73 10.69 -8.11
C LYS A 21 -7.95 9.87 -7.66
N GLY A 22 -8.97 10.54 -7.14
CA GLY A 22 -10.25 9.91 -6.77
C GLY A 22 -10.19 9.11 -5.47
N THR A 23 -10.65 7.86 -5.50
CA THR A 23 -10.84 6.98 -4.32
C THR A 23 -9.70 5.96 -4.13
N TRP A 24 -8.58 6.13 -4.84
CA TRP A 24 -7.45 5.20 -4.83
C TRP A 24 -6.19 5.86 -4.29
N TYR A 25 -5.34 5.03 -3.68
CA TYR A 25 -3.93 5.31 -3.45
C TYR A 25 -3.09 4.35 -4.30
N ARG A 26 -2.02 4.87 -4.89
CA ARG A 26 -0.97 4.06 -5.48
C ARG A 26 -0.05 3.64 -4.34
N VAL A 27 0.18 2.34 -4.18
CA VAL A 27 0.95 1.80 -3.05
C VAL A 27 2.11 0.93 -3.50
N SER A 28 3.19 0.97 -2.72
CA SER A 28 4.38 0.13 -2.87
C SER A 28 4.75 -0.49 -1.51
N PRO A 29 4.80 -1.83 -1.38
CA PRO A 29 5.23 -2.48 -0.15
C PRO A 29 6.64 -2.06 0.25
N GLN A 30 6.79 -1.65 1.51
CA GLN A 30 8.07 -1.34 2.12
C GLN A 30 8.55 -2.61 2.86
N HIS A 31 9.71 -3.15 2.46
CA HIS A 31 10.29 -4.40 3.00
C HIS A 31 9.49 -5.69 2.69
N ARG A 32 9.90 -6.84 3.27
CA ARG A 32 9.15 -8.10 3.14
C ARG A 32 7.82 -7.99 3.87
N SER A 33 6.81 -7.51 3.15
CA SER A 33 5.42 -7.59 3.57
C SER A 33 5.02 -9.03 3.90
N ALA A 34 4.18 -9.22 4.92
CA ALA A 34 3.55 -10.50 5.25
C ALA A 34 2.71 -11.04 4.09
N SER A 35 2.26 -10.15 3.20
CA SER A 35 1.59 -10.51 1.95
C SER A 35 2.49 -11.23 0.93
N GLY A 36 3.79 -11.31 1.16
CA GLY A 36 4.74 -11.94 0.22
C GLY A 36 4.92 -11.15 -1.07
N LEU A 37 4.38 -9.93 -1.15
CA LEU A 37 4.59 -9.04 -2.27
C LEU A 37 6.04 -8.58 -2.28
N LYS A 38 6.68 -8.70 -3.44
CA LYS A 38 8.06 -8.27 -3.63
C LYS A 38 8.16 -6.76 -3.44
N SER A 39 9.23 -6.31 -2.79
CA SER A 39 9.60 -4.89 -2.75
C SER A 39 9.62 -4.32 -4.18
N GLY A 40 9.09 -3.11 -4.36
CA GLY A 40 8.95 -2.46 -5.66
C GLY A 40 7.72 -2.85 -6.48
N THR A 41 6.93 -3.84 -6.04
CA THR A 41 5.61 -4.10 -6.63
C THR A 41 4.73 -2.88 -6.43
N THR A 42 4.12 -2.37 -7.50
CA THR A 42 3.22 -1.23 -7.40
C THR A 42 1.79 -1.65 -7.67
N GLY A 43 0.90 -1.38 -6.70
CA GLY A 43 -0.52 -1.67 -6.78
C GLY A 43 -1.37 -0.44 -6.51
N ARG A 44 -2.68 -0.66 -6.46
CA ARG A 44 -3.67 0.36 -6.06
C ARG A 44 -4.55 -0.22 -4.99
N VAL A 45 -4.84 0.57 -3.96
CA VAL A 45 -5.78 0.22 -2.90
C VAL A 45 -6.78 1.34 -2.71
N THR A 46 -7.99 1.00 -2.26
CA THR A 46 -9.00 2.02 -1.98
C THR A 46 -8.58 2.81 -0.74
N LYS A 47 -8.96 4.08 -0.69
CA LYS A 47 -8.71 4.94 0.49
C LYS A 47 -9.31 4.37 1.77
N THR A 48 -10.39 3.61 1.67
CA THR A 48 -11.05 2.95 2.81
C THR A 48 -10.31 1.70 3.30
N GLY A 49 -9.48 1.08 2.45
CA GLY A 49 -8.68 -0.09 2.79
C GLY A 49 -7.28 0.25 3.31
N LEU A 50 -6.95 1.53 3.42
CA LEU A 50 -5.69 2.01 3.95
C LEU A 50 -5.96 2.85 5.20
N GLU A 51 -5.42 2.43 6.34
CA GLU A 51 -5.44 3.25 7.55
C GLU A 51 -4.19 4.13 7.57
N PRO A 52 -4.32 5.47 7.44
CA PRO A 52 -3.16 6.34 7.51
C PRO A 52 -2.60 6.35 8.93
N GLN A 53 -1.38 5.84 9.10
CA GLN A 53 -0.63 5.97 10.34
C GLN A 53 0.38 7.10 10.21
N VAL A 54 0.27 8.12 11.07
CA VAL A 54 1.27 9.19 11.16
C VAL A 54 2.31 8.76 12.19
N GLY A 55 3.44 8.26 11.73
CA GLY A 55 4.64 8.10 12.56
C GLY A 55 5.45 9.39 12.53
N MET A 56 5.58 10.08 13.66
CA MET A 56 6.56 11.15 13.79
C MET A 56 7.92 10.51 14.05
N GLN A 57 8.86 10.68 13.13
CA GLN A 57 10.27 10.39 13.40
C GLN A 57 10.76 11.44 14.41
N SER A 58 11.11 10.99 15.61
CA SER A 58 11.77 11.83 16.61
C SER A 58 13.27 11.76 16.32
N ASP A 59 13.93 12.91 16.14
CA ASP A 59 15.39 13.01 16.09
C ASP A 59 16.03 12.73 17.45
#